data_AF-A0A9E1R9H1-F1
#
_entry.id   AF-A0A9E1R9H1-F1
#
_cell.length_a   1.000
_cell.length_b   1.000
_cell.length_c   1.000
_cell.angle_alpha   90.00
_cell.angle_beta   90.00
_cell.angle_gamma   90.00
#
_symmetry.space_group_name_H-M   'P 1'
#
loop_
_entity.id
_entity.type
_entity.pdbx_description
1 polymer ?
#
loop_
_entity_poly.entity_id
_entity_poly.type
_entity_poly.pdbx_seq_one_letter_code
_entity_poly.pdbx_strand_id
1 'polypeptide(L)'
;MELKRYYTQIKPLLVIFMLLCLIVAAQQLTQNKTIDTRGVKASWVLHDAGIKAPDDAPLWQPGHRVAAGSIRQSVTFKLSFKSSIDVQHISVSPVYLERVAVEFFDQNGQLINQQIKGGGVAAKTLDHHYDIDRLIFDVPNAAATAQLNAKAIQNLNVRLSYPSTEQVASQHTWGLALKGAVLTIILLAAGLALVAGMWLKQVLFLAFAVHQLVWFLLLLSVSHFIPSIWPHLNPLNGRLLGAVVIIVVITGAGFHWVLLRNMKTIPWLSGFCLAVVLLSFINLIFYFFGDQRLSLIIAAGLTVICGVILIVLVPWYRPKDHLQGLIFEKIKNPYMFFMSLVVLAGVSRLGFGPGLQTNGIYFYSLVTIIMMGQVLWMRTLILQRRQQNMAKKAALIHLTNEKLARDLVEQSAFLSMLSHEIKTPLTTLRFTVGGSDLRNKMDAQLTHIQHVVDKVELMGRVGTDFVSSEEVFFTELIQDQWHASALLHNDERLLDLTSNGCIDFVGNKLALEVIVHDLLTNARKYANDASIKVKLVGSDKTNGLCVIIENETDDLLQSNIDELTDKYFRGPNSKGIRGTGLGLWIVKNLCEANKYALSLACNEGVFSAIVRLQ
;
A
#
# COMPACT_ATOMS: atom_id res chain seq x y z
N MET A 1 -2.13 -12.38 4.46
CA MET A 1 -1.98 -12.73 5.89
C MET A 1 -1.83 -11.49 6.80
N GLU A 2 -1.07 -10.46 6.43
CA GLU A 2 -0.80 -9.32 7.33
C GLU A 2 -1.95 -8.34 7.60
N LEU A 3 -2.92 -8.19 6.67
CA LEU A 3 -4.06 -7.28 6.89
C LEU A 3 -4.91 -7.74 8.09
N LYS A 4 -4.99 -9.06 8.32
CA LYS A 4 -5.70 -9.66 9.46
C LYS A 4 -5.01 -9.35 10.79
N ARG A 5 -3.66 -9.26 10.78
CA ARG A 5 -2.79 -9.00 11.95
C ARG A 5 -2.80 -7.53 12.38
N TYR A 6 -2.81 -6.60 11.42
CA TYR A 6 -3.00 -5.16 11.71
C TYR A 6 -4.44 -4.83 12.09
N TYR A 7 -5.43 -5.46 11.43
CA TYR A 7 -6.83 -5.30 11.82
C TYR A 7 -7.07 -5.79 13.24
N THR A 8 -6.41 -6.87 13.69
CA THR A 8 -6.51 -7.32 15.09
C THR A 8 -5.92 -6.32 16.08
N GLN A 9 -4.85 -5.59 15.72
CA GLN A 9 -4.25 -4.55 16.57
C GLN A 9 -5.05 -3.24 16.61
N ILE A 10 -5.70 -2.85 15.50
CA ILE A 10 -6.48 -1.60 15.39
C ILE A 10 -7.95 -1.78 15.84
N LYS A 11 -8.48 -3.00 15.78
CA LYS A 11 -9.86 -3.34 16.20
C LYS A 11 -10.23 -2.80 17.60
N PRO A 12 -9.44 -2.97 18.67
CA PRO A 12 -9.81 -2.43 19.98
C PRO A 12 -9.91 -0.90 19.98
N LEU A 13 -9.01 -0.21 19.26
CA LEU A 13 -9.02 1.24 19.10
C LEU A 13 -10.27 1.72 18.35
N LEU A 14 -10.65 1.05 17.26
CA LEU A 14 -11.89 1.32 16.53
C LEU A 14 -13.14 1.07 17.38
N VAL A 15 -13.13 0.04 18.22
CA VAL A 15 -14.24 -0.27 19.14
C VAL A 15 -14.40 0.82 20.20
N ILE A 16 -13.30 1.26 20.83
CA ILE A 16 -13.31 2.38 21.80
C ILE A 16 -13.85 3.65 21.13
N PHE A 17 -13.41 3.93 19.90
CA PHE A 17 -13.88 5.08 19.14
C PHE A 17 -15.37 4.99 18.77
N MET A 18 -15.83 3.80 18.37
CA MET A 18 -17.23 3.56 18.03
C MET A 18 -18.13 3.67 19.28
N LEU A 19 -17.67 3.17 20.42
CA LEU A 19 -18.31 3.38 21.73
C LEU A 19 -18.40 4.88 22.06
N LEU A 20 -17.33 5.63 21.87
CA LEU A 20 -17.34 7.09 22.09
C LEU A 20 -18.32 7.78 21.15
N CYS A 21 -18.35 7.43 19.86
CA CYS A 21 -19.35 7.91 18.90
C CYS A 21 -20.77 7.62 19.38
N LEU A 22 -21.04 6.40 19.83
CA LEU A 22 -22.35 5.97 20.33
C LEU A 22 -22.75 6.73 21.60
N ILE A 23 -21.80 6.98 22.51
CA ILE A 23 -22.04 7.76 23.74
C ILE A 23 -22.39 9.21 23.38
N VAL A 24 -21.62 9.88 22.51
CA VAL A 24 -21.90 11.25 22.07
C VAL A 24 -23.24 11.31 21.33
N ALA A 25 -23.53 10.35 20.45
CA ALA A 25 -24.79 10.27 19.72
C ALA A 25 -25.98 10.02 20.64
N ALA A 26 -25.85 9.13 21.62
CA ALA A 26 -26.86 8.84 22.63
C ALA A 26 -27.13 10.08 23.50
N GLN A 27 -26.10 10.83 23.87
CA GLN A 27 -26.24 12.09 24.60
C GLN A 27 -26.96 13.16 23.76
N GLN A 28 -26.66 13.23 22.47
CA GLN A 28 -27.34 14.15 21.55
C GLN A 28 -28.82 13.77 21.34
N LEU A 29 -29.13 12.48 21.27
CA LEU A 29 -30.49 11.95 21.16
C LEU A 29 -31.30 12.18 22.45
N THR A 30 -30.70 11.95 23.63
CA THR A 30 -31.34 12.24 24.92
C THR A 30 -31.57 13.73 25.11
N GLN A 31 -30.63 14.58 24.72
CA GLN A 31 -30.84 16.04 24.72
C GLN A 31 -31.90 16.50 23.70
N ASN A 32 -32.24 15.70 22.69
CA ASN A 32 -33.30 16.00 21.73
C ASN A 32 -34.68 15.46 22.15
N LYS A 33 -34.77 14.60 23.19
CA LYS A 33 -36.06 14.21 23.79
C LYS A 33 -36.67 15.37 24.58
N THR A 34 -37.98 15.27 24.86
CA THR A 34 -38.82 16.29 25.52
C THR A 34 -38.08 16.99 26.65
N ILE A 35 -37.87 18.30 26.47
CA ILE A 35 -37.33 19.20 27.48
C ILE A 35 -38.23 19.04 28.70
N ASP A 36 -37.67 18.66 29.84
CA ASP A 36 -38.39 18.78 31.11
C ASP A 36 -38.66 20.27 31.32
N THR A 37 -39.88 20.68 30.99
CA THR A 37 -40.26 22.09 31.00
C THR A 37 -40.45 22.59 32.43
N ARG A 38 -40.54 21.71 33.43
CA ARG A 38 -40.86 22.04 34.83
C ARG A 38 -42.03 23.04 34.96
N GLY A 39 -43.01 22.91 34.06
CA GLY A 39 -44.17 23.81 34.01
C GLY A 39 -43.92 25.20 33.44
N VAL A 40 -42.72 25.50 32.92
CA VAL A 40 -42.41 26.76 32.23
C VAL A 40 -43.03 26.76 30.84
N LYS A 41 -43.88 27.75 30.57
CA LYS A 41 -44.37 28.01 29.21
C LYS A 41 -43.41 28.97 28.51
N ALA A 42 -42.94 28.60 27.33
CA ALA A 42 -42.07 29.45 26.51
C ALA A 42 -42.67 29.70 25.13
N SER A 43 -42.57 30.94 24.67
CA SER A 43 -42.79 31.33 23.28
C SER A 43 -41.61 32.17 22.79
N TRP A 44 -41.39 32.19 21.48
CA TRP A 44 -40.28 32.90 20.87
C TRP A 44 -40.67 33.63 19.60
N VAL A 45 -39.90 34.66 19.27
CA VAL A 45 -40.02 35.43 18.04
C VAL A 45 -38.64 35.80 17.51
N LEU A 46 -38.46 35.74 16.20
CA LEU A 46 -37.23 36.12 15.52
C LEU A 46 -37.26 37.60 15.15
N HIS A 47 -36.12 38.28 15.32
CA HIS A 47 -35.95 39.66 14.91
C HIS A 47 -34.81 39.78 13.90
N ASP A 48 -35.10 40.44 12.80
CA ASP A 48 -34.09 41.02 11.92
C ASP A 48 -33.93 42.49 12.32
N ALA A 49 -32.72 42.93 12.65
CA ALA A 49 -32.38 44.33 12.86
C ALA A 49 -33.09 45.09 14.02
N GLY A 50 -33.12 44.52 15.23
CA GLY A 50 -33.30 45.32 16.47
C GLY A 50 -34.70 45.89 16.74
N ILE A 51 -35.71 45.51 15.96
CA ILE A 51 -37.11 45.89 16.20
C ILE A 51 -37.69 44.96 17.29
N LYS A 52 -37.99 45.50 18.48
CA LYS A 52 -38.75 44.78 19.53
C LYS A 52 -40.15 44.46 18.98
N ALA A 53 -40.52 43.19 18.93
CA ALA A 53 -41.88 42.81 18.55
C ALA A 53 -42.83 43.15 19.72
N PRO A 54 -43.99 43.79 19.45
CA PRO A 54 -45.01 44.04 20.46
C PRO A 54 -45.45 42.74 21.13
N ASP A 55 -45.89 42.86 22.39
CA ASP A 55 -46.19 41.68 23.20
C ASP A 55 -47.34 40.82 22.63
N ASP A 56 -48.22 41.44 21.85
CA ASP A 56 -49.45 40.87 21.32
C ASP A 56 -49.35 40.47 19.83
N ALA A 57 -48.15 40.51 19.25
CA ALA A 57 -47.96 40.20 17.84
C ALA A 57 -48.25 38.72 17.53
N PRO A 58 -48.94 38.36 16.42
CA PRO A 58 -49.20 36.96 16.04
C PRO A 58 -47.94 36.18 15.61
N LEU A 59 -46.75 36.75 15.81
CA LEU A 59 -45.45 36.21 15.41
C LEU A 59 -44.82 35.30 16.47
N TRP A 60 -45.38 35.23 17.68
CA TRP A 60 -44.89 34.39 18.77
C TRP A 60 -45.19 32.91 18.48
N GLN A 61 -44.15 32.09 18.39
CA GLN A 61 -44.27 30.65 18.23
C GLN A 61 -44.02 29.94 19.56
N PRO A 62 -44.84 28.96 19.96
CA PRO A 62 -44.59 28.19 21.17
C PRO A 62 -43.33 27.34 21.01
N GLY A 63 -42.50 27.29 22.06
CA GLY A 63 -41.35 26.40 22.10
C GLY A 63 -40.16 26.94 22.89
N HIS A 64 -39.21 26.04 23.13
CA HIS A 64 -38.00 26.30 23.92
C HIS A 64 -36.72 26.25 23.07
N ARG A 65 -36.86 26.12 21.74
CA ARG A 65 -35.74 25.96 20.82
C ARG A 65 -35.99 26.73 19.53
N VAL A 66 -34.95 27.39 19.05
CA VAL A 66 -34.91 28.09 17.77
C VAL A 66 -33.64 27.72 17.03
N ALA A 67 -33.77 27.28 15.78
CA ALA A 67 -32.66 26.97 14.88
C ALA A 67 -32.82 27.81 13.60
N ALA A 68 -32.17 28.97 13.57
CA ALA A 68 -32.36 29.98 12.53
C ALA A 68 -31.09 30.29 11.71
N GLY A 69 -30.01 29.54 11.94
CA GLY A 69 -28.79 29.67 11.14
C GLY A 69 -28.00 30.93 11.42
N SER A 70 -27.10 31.25 10.50
CA SER A 70 -26.32 32.50 10.53
C SER A 70 -27.03 33.67 9.82
N ILE A 71 -28.25 33.46 9.32
CA ILE A 71 -29.02 34.46 8.56
C ILE A 71 -29.72 35.45 9.52
N ARG A 72 -30.41 34.91 10.53
CA ARG A 72 -31.15 35.70 11.54
C ARG A 72 -30.22 36.16 12.66
N GLN A 73 -30.48 37.35 13.21
CA GLN A 73 -29.55 38.02 14.14
C GLN A 73 -29.91 37.83 15.62
N SER A 74 -31.20 37.78 15.92
CA SER A 74 -31.67 37.76 17.29
C SER A 74 -32.99 37.03 17.45
N VAL A 75 -33.19 36.50 18.64
CA VAL A 75 -34.42 35.84 19.06
C VAL A 75 -34.78 36.35 20.45
N THR A 76 -36.07 36.60 20.65
CA THR A 76 -36.63 36.89 21.96
C THR A 76 -37.47 35.72 22.41
N PHE A 77 -37.31 35.30 23.67
CA PHE A 77 -38.16 34.34 24.35
C PHE A 77 -38.95 35.02 25.46
N LYS A 78 -40.21 34.63 25.60
CA LYS A 78 -41.06 34.93 26.75
C LYS A 78 -41.27 33.67 27.55
N LEU A 79 -41.03 33.77 28.86
CA LEU A 79 -41.13 32.68 29.81
C LEU A 79 -42.17 33.03 30.88
N SER A 80 -43.07 32.10 31.16
CA SER A 80 -44.02 32.18 32.26
C SER A 80 -43.81 31.01 33.20
N PHE A 81 -43.60 31.32 34.49
CA PHE A 81 -43.36 30.32 35.54
C PHE A 81 -44.68 29.98 36.23
N LYS A 82 -44.97 28.68 36.38
CA LYS A 82 -46.15 28.23 37.16
C LYS A 82 -45.93 28.38 38.68
N SER A 83 -44.69 28.19 39.12
CA SER A 83 -44.17 28.49 40.45
C SER A 83 -42.68 28.80 40.30
N SER A 84 -42.20 29.93 40.81
CA SER A 84 -40.78 30.31 40.78
C SER A 84 -39.91 29.39 41.64
N ILE A 85 -40.51 28.66 42.57
CA ILE A 85 -39.82 27.77 43.53
C ILE A 85 -39.28 26.50 42.83
N ASP A 86 -39.90 26.08 41.71
CA ASP A 86 -39.55 24.84 41.01
C ASP A 86 -38.39 25.01 39.99
N VAL A 87 -38.06 26.26 39.65
CA VAL A 87 -37.08 26.61 38.60
C VAL A 87 -36.01 27.51 39.20
N GLN A 88 -34.88 26.91 39.57
CA GLN A 88 -33.73 27.63 40.14
C GLN A 88 -32.83 28.27 39.06
N HIS A 89 -32.69 27.61 37.91
CA HIS A 89 -31.74 27.97 36.87
C HIS A 89 -32.37 27.94 35.48
N ILE A 90 -32.06 28.93 34.65
CA ILE A 90 -32.31 28.93 33.21
C ILE A 90 -30.98 28.69 32.50
N SER A 91 -30.90 27.61 31.75
CA SER A 91 -29.75 27.26 30.92
C SER A 91 -30.02 27.60 29.46
N VAL A 92 -29.13 28.38 28.86
CA VAL A 92 -29.20 28.83 27.47
C VAL A 92 -28.01 28.27 26.70
N SER A 93 -28.29 27.38 25.74
CA SER A 93 -27.29 26.83 24.83
C SER A 93 -27.46 27.46 23.44
N PRO A 94 -26.38 27.75 22.71
CA PRO A 94 -24.97 27.53 23.04
C PRO A 94 -24.30 28.74 23.69
N VAL A 95 -23.17 28.52 24.38
CA VAL A 95 -22.41 29.58 25.10
C VAL A 95 -21.83 30.66 24.18
N TYR A 96 -21.61 30.37 22.90
CA TYR A 96 -20.99 31.30 21.94
C TYR A 96 -21.89 32.44 21.46
N LEU A 97 -23.13 32.53 21.96
CA LEU A 97 -24.03 33.65 21.67
C LEU A 97 -23.34 34.98 22.04
N GLU A 98 -23.47 35.98 21.17
CA GLU A 98 -22.77 37.27 21.33
C GLU A 98 -23.24 37.96 22.61
N ARG A 99 -24.55 37.99 22.83
CA ARG A 99 -25.18 38.57 24.01
C ARG A 99 -26.49 37.86 24.30
N VAL A 100 -26.68 37.51 25.56
CA VAL A 100 -27.93 36.99 26.12
C VAL A 100 -28.28 37.84 27.33
N ALA A 101 -29.38 38.57 27.24
CA ALA A 101 -29.92 39.36 28.33
C ALA A 101 -31.22 38.72 28.83
N VAL A 102 -31.30 38.45 30.12
CA VAL A 102 -32.48 37.90 30.78
C VAL A 102 -33.00 38.94 31.77
N GLU A 103 -34.24 39.37 31.56
CA GLU A 103 -34.97 40.31 32.39
C GLU A 103 -36.06 39.55 33.15
N PHE A 104 -36.07 39.65 34.47
CA PHE A 104 -37.02 38.96 35.35
C PHE A 104 -38.04 39.94 35.89
N PHE A 105 -39.32 39.58 35.83
CA PHE A 105 -40.43 40.44 36.27
C PHE A 105 -41.26 39.77 37.36
N ASP A 106 -41.80 40.57 38.28
CA ASP A 106 -42.72 40.11 39.33
C ASP A 106 -44.14 39.87 38.78
N GLN A 107 -45.09 39.52 39.65
CA GLN A 107 -46.49 39.32 39.27
C GLN A 107 -47.19 40.60 38.78
N ASN A 108 -46.66 41.77 39.13
CA ASN A 108 -47.18 43.08 38.75
C ASN A 108 -46.50 43.62 37.47
N GLY A 109 -45.56 42.88 36.89
CA GLY A 109 -44.80 43.28 35.70
C GLY A 109 -43.65 44.25 35.99
N GLN A 110 -43.23 44.44 37.25
CA GLN A 110 -42.05 45.23 37.59
C GLN A 110 -40.76 44.42 37.43
N LEU A 111 -39.72 45.05 36.88
CA LEU A 111 -38.41 44.43 36.70
C LEU A 111 -37.72 44.20 38.05
N ILE A 112 -37.45 42.94 38.38
CA ILE A 112 -36.78 42.52 39.62
C ILE A 112 -35.26 42.49 39.43
N ASN A 113 -34.80 41.88 38.34
CA ASN A 113 -33.39 41.64 38.09
C ASN A 113 -33.11 41.56 36.58
N GLN A 114 -31.90 41.95 36.19
CA GLN A 114 -31.40 41.81 34.83
C GLN A 114 -30.01 41.17 34.86
N GLN A 115 -29.86 40.06 34.16
CA GLN A 115 -28.58 39.37 33.99
C GLN A 115 -28.17 39.37 32.52
N ILE A 116 -26.90 39.65 32.25
CA ILE A 116 -26.38 39.71 30.89
C ILE A 116 -25.11 38.86 30.82
N LYS A 117 -25.10 37.86 29.94
CA LYS A 117 -23.94 37.02 29.65
C LYS A 117 -23.76 36.88 28.13
N GLY A 118 -22.66 36.30 27.69
CA GLY A 118 -22.39 36.02 26.27
C GLY A 118 -20.95 36.31 25.87
N GLY A 119 -20.55 35.81 24.70
CA GLY A 119 -19.18 35.90 24.20
C GLY A 119 -18.71 37.32 23.86
N GLY A 120 -19.62 38.27 23.64
CA GLY A 120 -19.29 39.68 23.38
C GLY A 120 -19.25 40.57 24.62
N VAL A 121 -19.56 40.02 25.80
CA VAL A 121 -19.64 40.76 27.07
C VAL A 121 -18.36 40.51 27.86
N ALA A 122 -17.76 41.57 28.40
CA ALA A 122 -16.63 41.44 29.32
C ALA A 122 -17.08 40.66 30.57
N ALA A 123 -16.37 39.59 30.91
CA ALA A 123 -16.70 38.78 32.07
C ALA A 123 -16.63 39.64 33.34
N LYS A 124 -17.71 39.66 34.15
CA LYS A 124 -17.68 40.21 35.51
C LYS A 124 -17.16 39.12 36.45
N THR A 125 -16.29 39.48 37.38
CA THR A 125 -15.50 38.54 38.19
C THR A 125 -16.34 37.58 39.06
N LEU A 126 -16.00 36.28 38.94
CA LEU A 126 -16.15 35.14 39.88
C LEU A 126 -17.39 34.21 39.94
N ASP A 127 -18.55 34.49 39.36
CA ASP A 127 -19.71 33.56 39.41
C ASP A 127 -19.77 32.52 38.26
N HIS A 128 -18.68 32.33 37.52
CA HIS A 128 -18.67 31.64 36.21
C HIS A 128 -18.32 30.15 36.23
N HIS A 129 -18.39 29.45 37.37
CA HIS A 129 -17.90 28.06 37.47
C HIS A 129 -18.63 27.04 36.57
N TYR A 130 -19.75 27.41 35.94
CA TYR A 130 -20.59 26.51 35.14
C TYR A 130 -20.91 26.95 33.70
N ASP A 131 -20.36 28.08 33.23
CA ASP A 131 -20.66 28.62 31.89
C ASP A 131 -19.81 27.95 30.76
N ILE A 132 -19.60 26.64 30.84
CA ILE A 132 -19.00 25.82 29.77
C ILE A 132 -20.15 25.19 28.97
N ASP A 133 -20.11 25.27 27.64
CA ASP A 133 -21.16 24.80 26.70
C ASP A 133 -22.45 25.64 26.66
N ARG A 134 -22.90 26.13 27.82
CA ARG A 134 -24.17 26.82 28.05
C ARG A 134 -23.95 28.02 28.97
N LEU A 135 -24.86 28.98 28.90
CA LEU A 135 -24.95 30.10 29.84
C LEU A 135 -26.01 29.79 30.88
N ILE A 136 -25.67 29.92 32.16
CA ILE A 136 -26.60 29.67 33.27
C ILE A 136 -27.03 31.00 33.88
N PHE A 137 -28.32 31.15 34.15
CA PHE A 137 -28.92 32.33 34.77
C PHE A 137 -29.74 31.91 35.98
N ASP A 138 -29.45 32.52 37.13
CA ASP A 138 -30.18 32.25 38.38
C ASP A 138 -31.55 32.94 38.34
N VAL A 139 -32.61 32.20 38.66
CA VAL A 139 -33.99 32.72 38.69
C VAL A 139 -34.30 33.27 40.08
N PRO A 140 -34.64 34.56 40.23
CA PRO A 140 -35.06 35.10 41.52
C PRO A 140 -36.37 34.45 42.01
N ASN A 141 -36.46 34.15 43.30
CA ASN A 141 -37.65 33.53 43.91
C ASN A 141 -38.95 34.32 43.70
N ALA A 142 -38.88 35.64 43.47
CA ALA A 142 -40.04 36.50 43.24
C ALA A 142 -40.48 36.59 41.76
N ALA A 143 -39.75 35.96 40.82
CA ALA A 143 -39.99 36.10 39.39
C ALA A 143 -41.22 35.31 38.91
N ALA A 144 -42.20 35.99 38.31
CA ALA A 144 -43.38 35.38 37.71
C ALA A 144 -43.23 35.17 36.19
N THR A 145 -42.53 36.09 35.53
CA THR A 145 -42.21 35.99 34.10
C THR A 145 -40.76 36.39 33.83
N ALA A 146 -40.22 35.95 32.70
CA ALA A 146 -38.91 36.39 32.23
C ALA A 146 -38.90 36.61 30.71
N GLN A 147 -38.15 37.62 30.29
CA GLN A 147 -37.89 37.89 28.88
C GLN A 147 -36.41 37.68 28.59
N LEU A 148 -36.10 36.82 27.62
CA LEU A 148 -34.74 36.51 27.21
C LEU A 148 -34.49 36.99 25.80
N ASN A 149 -33.52 37.88 25.64
CA ASN A 149 -33.08 38.42 24.36
C ASN A 149 -31.70 37.84 24.02
N ALA A 150 -31.63 36.99 23.01
CA ALA A 150 -30.38 36.40 22.53
C ALA A 150 -30.00 36.94 21.15
N LYS A 151 -28.74 37.36 21.01
CA LYS A 151 -28.13 37.84 19.77
C LYS A 151 -26.95 36.92 19.40
N ALA A 152 -26.83 36.61 18.11
CA ALA A 152 -25.74 35.78 17.58
C ALA A 152 -25.08 36.43 16.36
N ILE A 153 -23.74 36.42 16.33
CA ILE A 153 -22.95 36.70 15.13
C ILE A 153 -22.77 35.43 14.29
N GLN A 154 -22.73 34.27 14.97
CA GLN A 154 -22.53 32.96 14.34
C GLN A 154 -23.88 32.27 14.08
N ASN A 155 -23.97 30.97 14.34
CA ASN A 155 -25.19 30.19 14.15
C ASN A 155 -26.18 30.42 15.31
N LEU A 156 -27.32 31.06 15.02
CA LEU A 156 -28.44 31.25 15.95
C LEU A 156 -29.21 29.93 16.15
N ASN A 157 -28.77 29.12 17.11
CA ASN A 157 -29.38 27.83 17.45
C ASN A 157 -29.69 27.72 18.95
N VAL A 158 -30.52 28.63 19.44
CA VAL A 158 -30.82 28.80 20.88
C VAL A 158 -31.69 27.64 21.39
N ARG A 159 -31.32 27.09 22.55
CA ARG A 159 -32.11 26.11 23.29
C ARG A 159 -32.15 26.51 24.76
N LEU A 160 -33.35 26.49 25.33
CA LEU A 160 -33.61 26.71 26.74
C LEU A 160 -33.82 25.38 27.48
N SER A 161 -33.26 25.26 28.67
CA SER A 161 -33.50 24.15 29.59
C SER A 161 -33.52 24.64 31.05
N TYR A 162 -34.17 23.89 31.94
CA TYR A 162 -34.40 24.29 33.33
C TYR A 162 -33.83 23.24 34.32
N PRO A 163 -32.49 23.07 34.37
CA PRO A 163 -31.88 22.06 35.21
C PRO A 163 -31.96 22.42 36.71
N SER A 164 -32.06 21.43 37.60
CA SER A 164 -31.79 21.63 39.03
C SER A 164 -30.29 21.83 39.27
N THR A 165 -29.92 22.38 40.42
CA THR A 165 -28.52 22.57 40.81
C THR A 165 -27.69 21.28 40.72
N GLU A 166 -28.25 20.13 41.11
CA GLU A 166 -27.60 18.81 40.98
C GLU A 166 -27.47 18.36 39.50
N GLN A 167 -28.48 18.65 38.67
CA GLN A 167 -28.41 18.37 37.23
C GLN A 167 -27.40 19.28 36.53
N VAL A 168 -27.25 20.54 36.94
CA VAL A 168 -26.21 21.45 36.43
C VAL A 168 -24.84 20.86 36.71
N ALA A 169 -24.56 20.50 37.97
CA ALA A 169 -23.26 19.95 38.36
C ALA A 169 -22.94 18.64 37.63
N SER A 170 -23.88 17.69 37.58
CA SER A 170 -23.68 16.40 36.92
C SER A 170 -23.57 16.50 35.39
N GLN A 171 -24.40 17.32 34.73
CA GLN A 171 -24.30 17.52 33.28
C GLN A 171 -23.01 18.25 32.90
N HIS A 172 -22.54 19.16 33.74
CA HIS A 172 -21.28 19.87 33.54
C HIS A 172 -20.09 18.92 33.61
N THR A 173 -19.98 18.08 34.65
CA THR A 173 -18.86 17.14 34.81
C THR A 173 -18.79 16.11 33.68
N TRP A 174 -19.92 15.49 33.34
CA TRP A 174 -19.99 14.53 32.21
C TRP A 174 -19.71 15.19 30.86
N GLY A 175 -20.28 16.39 30.63
CA GLY A 175 -20.05 17.16 29.41
C GLY A 175 -18.58 17.55 29.24
N LEU A 176 -17.93 17.97 30.32
CA LEU A 176 -16.50 18.33 30.34
C LEU A 176 -15.63 17.10 30.05
N ALA A 177 -15.88 15.99 30.72
CA ALA A 177 -15.13 14.74 30.54
C ALA A 177 -15.21 14.24 29.09
N LEU A 178 -16.41 14.22 28.51
CA LEU A 178 -16.62 13.76 27.12
C LEU A 178 -15.91 14.68 26.10
N LYS A 179 -16.07 16.00 26.25
CA LYS A 179 -15.43 16.97 25.36
C LYS A 179 -13.91 16.93 25.48
N GLY A 180 -13.39 16.77 26.70
CA GLY A 180 -11.96 16.57 26.97
C GLY A 180 -11.43 15.30 26.30
N ALA A 181 -12.18 14.19 26.33
CA ALA A 181 -11.82 12.96 25.64
C ALA A 181 -11.75 13.16 24.12
N VAL A 182 -12.75 13.81 23.51
CA VAL A 182 -12.73 14.11 22.07
C VAL A 182 -11.56 15.02 21.71
N LEU A 183 -11.34 16.11 22.44
CA LEU A 183 -10.21 17.03 22.22
C LEU A 183 -8.86 16.31 22.29
N THR A 184 -8.69 15.42 23.26
CA THR A 184 -7.48 14.61 23.42
C THR A 184 -7.25 13.70 22.21
N ILE A 185 -8.31 13.08 21.69
CA ILE A 185 -8.26 12.24 20.50
C ILE A 185 -7.86 13.05 19.26
N ILE A 186 -8.42 14.24 19.05
CA ILE A 186 -8.06 15.10 17.92
C ILE A 186 -6.58 15.48 18.00
N LEU A 187 -6.13 15.90 19.18
CA LEU A 187 -4.76 16.32 19.41
C LEU A 187 -3.77 15.16 19.19
N LEU A 188 -4.09 13.97 19.68
CA LEU A 188 -3.29 12.76 19.46
C LEU A 188 -3.25 12.38 17.98
N ALA A 189 -4.39 12.41 17.28
CA ALA A 189 -4.44 12.14 15.83
C ALA A 189 -3.61 13.16 15.03
N ALA A 190 -3.67 14.44 15.39
CA ALA A 190 -2.86 15.48 14.79
C ALA A 190 -1.35 15.25 15.05
N GLY A 191 -0.96 14.98 16.29
CA GLY A 191 0.43 14.72 16.67
C GLY A 191 1.02 13.50 15.97
N LEU A 192 0.29 12.38 15.94
CA LEU A 192 0.71 11.17 15.22
C LEU A 192 0.86 11.44 13.72
N ALA A 193 -0.04 12.22 13.12
CA ALA A 193 0.06 12.58 11.72
C ALA A 193 1.23 13.55 11.43
N LEU A 194 1.57 14.46 12.33
CA LEU A 194 2.79 15.28 12.20
C LEU A 194 4.04 14.41 12.18
N VAL A 195 4.18 13.52 13.17
CA VAL A 195 5.32 12.60 13.27
C VAL A 195 5.41 11.72 12.02
N ALA A 196 4.29 11.10 11.61
CA ALA A 196 4.24 10.29 10.40
C ALA A 196 4.58 11.11 9.13
N GLY A 197 4.09 12.34 9.03
CA GLY A 197 4.36 13.23 7.89
C GLY A 197 5.83 13.60 7.76
N MET A 198 6.50 13.89 8.88
CA MET A 198 7.93 14.17 8.92
C MET A 198 8.76 12.92 8.62
N TRP A 199 8.44 11.79 9.27
CA TRP A 199 9.21 10.55 9.14
C TRP A 199 9.07 9.90 7.76
N LEU A 200 7.84 9.86 7.23
CA LEU A 200 7.56 9.29 5.90
C LEU A 200 7.80 10.31 4.76
N LYS A 201 8.12 11.57 5.08
CA LYS A 201 8.26 12.68 4.12
C LYS A 201 7.01 12.84 3.23
N GLN A 202 5.83 12.69 3.81
CA GLN A 202 4.56 12.72 3.09
C GLN A 202 3.74 13.96 3.46
N VAL A 203 3.61 14.88 2.50
CA VAL A 203 2.85 16.14 2.64
C VAL A 203 1.38 15.91 3.02
N LEU A 204 0.79 14.76 2.64
CA LEU A 204 -0.61 14.46 2.95
C LEU A 204 -0.85 14.34 4.47
N PHE A 205 0.06 13.73 5.21
CA PHE A 205 -0.06 13.59 6.66
C PHE A 205 0.12 14.94 7.37
N LEU A 206 1.03 15.79 6.87
CA LEU A 206 1.19 17.15 7.37
C LEU A 206 -0.08 17.99 7.13
N ALA A 207 -0.67 17.91 5.94
CA ALA A 207 -1.92 18.61 5.62
C ALA A 207 -3.10 18.14 6.49
N PHE A 208 -3.19 16.82 6.75
CA PHE A 208 -4.16 16.28 7.70
C PHE A 208 -3.95 16.84 9.11
N ALA A 209 -2.72 16.81 9.62
CA ALA A 209 -2.42 17.28 10.95
C ALA A 209 -2.76 18.77 11.15
N VAL A 210 -2.39 19.62 10.19
CA VAL A 210 -2.73 21.05 10.22
C VAL A 210 -4.25 21.23 10.28
N HIS A 211 -5.00 20.50 9.44
CA HIS A 211 -6.46 20.58 9.47
C HIS A 211 -7.06 20.13 10.81
N GLN A 212 -6.51 19.08 11.43
CA GLN A 212 -6.95 18.61 12.75
C GLN A 212 -6.64 19.61 13.87
N LEU A 213 -5.49 20.29 13.83
CA LEU A 213 -5.17 21.35 14.80
C LEU A 213 -6.15 22.52 14.69
N VAL A 214 -6.58 22.89 13.48
CA VAL A 214 -7.62 23.92 13.30
C VAL A 214 -8.97 23.45 13.86
N TRP A 215 -9.34 22.18 13.67
CA TRP A 215 -10.54 21.60 14.30
C TRP A 215 -10.46 21.58 15.84
N PHE A 216 -9.29 21.25 16.38
CA PHE A 216 -9.05 21.32 17.83
C PHE A 216 -9.27 22.74 18.37
N LEU A 217 -8.71 23.76 17.70
CA LEU A 217 -8.94 25.16 18.04
C LEU A 217 -10.43 25.55 17.90
N LEU A 218 -11.13 25.07 16.87
CA LEU A 218 -12.55 25.32 16.69
C LEU A 218 -13.36 24.81 17.89
N LEU A 219 -13.12 23.56 18.30
CA LEU A 219 -13.86 22.94 19.41
C LEU A 219 -13.58 23.61 20.75
N LEU A 220 -12.33 24.02 21.01
CA LEU A 220 -11.99 24.81 22.20
C LEU A 220 -12.81 26.11 22.26
N SER A 221 -12.87 26.82 21.14
CA SER A 221 -13.56 28.11 21.04
C SER A 221 -15.09 27.97 21.15
N VAL A 222 -15.69 26.96 20.50
CA VAL A 222 -17.16 26.74 20.53
C VAL A 222 -17.65 26.49 21.96
N SER A 223 -16.89 25.74 22.77
CA SER A 223 -17.31 25.36 24.13
C SER A 223 -16.91 26.35 25.23
N HIS A 224 -16.23 27.45 24.89
CA HIS A 224 -15.70 28.43 25.85
C HIS A 224 -14.68 27.84 26.86
N PHE A 225 -13.86 26.89 26.43
CA PHE A 225 -12.74 26.40 27.27
C PHE A 225 -11.72 27.50 27.56
N ILE A 226 -11.40 28.36 26.58
CA ILE A 226 -10.42 29.45 26.75
C ILE A 226 -10.93 30.48 27.76
N PRO A 227 -12.15 31.05 27.63
CA PRO A 227 -12.68 32.00 28.61
C PRO A 227 -12.92 31.40 30.00
N SER A 228 -13.18 30.10 30.10
CA SER A 228 -13.32 29.42 31.40
C SER A 228 -12.04 29.48 32.24
N ILE A 229 -10.87 29.39 31.60
CA ILE A 229 -9.56 29.51 32.27
C ILE A 229 -9.12 30.98 32.36
N TRP A 230 -9.37 31.75 31.30
CA TRP A 230 -8.97 33.15 31.19
C TRP A 230 -10.18 34.05 30.84
N PRO A 231 -10.98 34.47 31.83
CA PRO A 231 -12.24 35.19 31.60
C PRO A 231 -12.10 36.50 30.81
N HIS A 232 -10.96 37.18 30.95
CA HIS A 232 -10.66 38.41 30.21
C HIS A 232 -10.55 38.20 28.68
N LEU A 233 -10.33 36.96 28.22
CA LEU A 233 -10.26 36.61 26.80
C LEU A 233 -11.63 36.32 26.18
N ASN A 234 -12.74 36.46 26.92
CA ASN A 234 -14.08 36.14 26.42
C ASN A 234 -14.45 36.86 25.10
N PRO A 235 -14.29 38.19 24.97
CA PRO A 235 -14.55 38.90 23.71
C PRO A 235 -13.64 38.45 22.55
N LEU A 236 -12.39 38.10 22.87
CA LEU A 236 -11.43 37.61 21.89
C LEU A 236 -11.81 36.22 21.39
N ASN A 237 -12.27 35.33 22.28
CA ASN A 237 -12.73 33.99 21.93
C ASN A 237 -13.87 34.01 20.91
N GLY A 238 -14.83 34.93 21.05
CA GLY A 238 -15.92 35.11 20.08
C GLY A 238 -15.42 35.48 18.67
N ARG A 239 -14.45 36.40 18.57
CA ARG A 239 -13.81 36.78 17.29
C ARG A 239 -12.96 35.66 16.71
N LEU A 240 -12.18 34.98 17.55
CA LEU A 240 -11.37 33.84 17.16
C LEU A 240 -12.23 32.71 16.61
N LEU A 241 -13.38 32.44 17.22
CA LEU A 241 -14.27 31.37 16.78
C LEU A 241 -14.73 31.58 15.34
N GLY A 242 -15.11 32.80 14.96
CA GLY A 242 -15.52 33.11 13.58
C GLY A 242 -14.36 33.00 12.58
N ALA A 243 -13.19 33.53 12.94
CA ALA A 243 -11.97 33.41 12.13
C ALA A 243 -11.58 31.94 11.89
N VAL A 244 -11.61 31.11 12.94
CA VAL A 244 -11.28 29.68 12.84
C VAL A 244 -12.24 28.93 11.92
N VAL A 245 -13.54 29.28 11.92
CA VAL A 245 -14.51 28.69 10.96
C VAL A 245 -14.09 28.94 9.51
N ILE A 246 -13.56 30.12 9.19
CA ILE A 246 -13.06 30.44 7.84
C ILE A 246 -11.75 29.68 7.55
N ILE A 247 -10.84 29.60 8.54
CA ILE A 247 -9.57 28.86 8.40
C ILE A 247 -9.80 27.35 8.19
N VAL A 248 -10.88 26.77 8.75
CA VAL A 248 -11.29 25.38 8.45
C VAL A 248 -11.55 25.20 6.94
N VAL A 249 -12.16 26.18 6.27
CA VAL A 249 -12.41 26.12 4.82
C VAL A 249 -11.09 26.15 4.04
N ILE A 250 -10.15 27.02 4.44
CA ILE A 250 -8.82 27.14 3.83
C ILE A 250 -8.04 25.83 3.94
N THR A 251 -7.90 25.32 5.16
CA THR A 251 -7.15 24.09 5.44
C THR A 251 -7.83 22.86 4.84
N GLY A 252 -9.17 22.83 4.82
CA GLY A 252 -9.95 21.80 4.14
C GLY A 252 -9.68 21.77 2.63
N ALA A 253 -9.75 22.91 1.95
CA ALA A 253 -9.46 23.01 0.52
C ALA A 253 -8.02 22.53 0.19
N GLY A 254 -7.04 22.94 1.00
CA GLY A 254 -5.66 22.48 0.88
C GLY A 254 -5.52 20.97 1.07
N PHE A 255 -6.18 20.39 2.07
CA PHE A 255 -6.18 18.95 2.30
C PHE A 255 -6.76 18.17 1.12
N HIS A 256 -7.94 18.58 0.63
CA HIS A 256 -8.60 17.92 -0.50
C HIS A 256 -7.77 17.96 -1.78
N TRP A 257 -7.08 19.08 -2.03
CA TRP A 257 -6.13 19.18 -3.12
C TRP A 257 -4.98 18.17 -2.99
N VAL A 258 -4.32 18.11 -1.83
CA VAL A 258 -3.19 17.17 -1.61
C VAL A 258 -3.64 15.70 -1.70
N LEU A 259 -4.85 15.40 -1.25
CA LEU A 259 -5.44 14.06 -1.33
C LEU A 259 -5.68 13.65 -2.79
N LEU A 260 -6.32 14.50 -3.59
CA LEU A 260 -6.82 14.13 -4.91
C LEU A 260 -5.85 14.40 -6.07
N ARG A 261 -4.91 15.36 -5.96
CA ARG A 261 -4.04 15.82 -7.07
C ARG A 261 -3.21 14.73 -7.76
N ASN A 262 -2.91 13.65 -7.05
CA ASN A 262 -2.11 12.54 -7.57
C ASN A 262 -2.95 11.30 -7.91
N MET A 263 -4.28 11.35 -7.71
CA MET A 263 -5.14 10.20 -7.90
C MET A 263 -5.88 10.22 -9.24
N LYS A 264 -6.44 11.38 -9.60
CA LYS A 264 -7.22 11.56 -10.82
C LYS A 264 -6.67 12.68 -11.68
N THR A 265 -6.86 12.59 -12.99
CA THR A 265 -6.52 13.64 -13.95
C THR A 265 -7.62 14.70 -13.97
N ILE A 266 -7.69 15.51 -12.91
CA ILE A 266 -8.68 16.59 -12.79
C ILE A 266 -8.00 17.92 -13.11
N PRO A 267 -8.15 18.46 -14.33
CA PRO A 267 -7.38 19.63 -14.78
C PRO A 267 -7.74 20.90 -14.01
N TRP A 268 -8.99 21.03 -13.55
CA TRP A 268 -9.46 22.21 -12.83
C TRP A 268 -9.18 22.17 -11.31
N LEU A 269 -8.84 21.01 -10.73
CA LEU A 269 -8.81 20.84 -9.27
C LEU A 269 -7.84 21.81 -8.59
N SER A 270 -6.63 21.96 -9.12
CA SER A 270 -5.62 22.85 -8.53
C SER A 270 -6.07 24.31 -8.56
N GLY A 271 -6.59 24.78 -9.71
CA GLY A 271 -7.09 26.14 -9.85
C GLY A 271 -8.31 26.41 -8.97
N PHE A 272 -9.23 25.45 -8.90
CA PHE A 272 -10.41 25.51 -8.02
C PHE A 272 -10.04 25.60 -6.54
N CYS A 273 -9.18 24.69 -6.03
CA CYS A 273 -8.76 24.73 -4.64
C CYS A 273 -7.98 26.01 -4.31
N LEU A 274 -7.15 26.49 -5.23
CA LEU A 274 -6.46 27.77 -5.07
C LEU A 274 -7.45 28.94 -4.99
N ALA A 275 -8.46 28.98 -5.87
CA ALA A 275 -9.50 30.01 -5.83
C ALA A 275 -10.28 30.00 -4.51
N VAL A 276 -10.65 28.82 -4.00
CA VAL A 276 -11.31 28.67 -2.70
C VAL A 276 -10.43 29.20 -1.55
N VAL A 277 -9.13 28.90 -1.57
CA VAL A 277 -8.18 29.41 -0.57
C VAL A 277 -8.07 30.93 -0.64
N LEU A 278 -7.90 31.50 -1.84
CA LEU A 278 -7.80 32.95 -2.04
C LEU A 278 -9.08 33.68 -1.63
N LEU A 279 -10.25 33.20 -2.06
CA LEU A 279 -11.55 33.75 -1.67
C LEU A 279 -11.77 33.68 -0.17
N SER A 280 -11.39 32.57 0.47
CA SER A 280 -11.50 32.41 1.93
C SER A 280 -10.53 33.32 2.68
N PHE A 281 -9.33 33.57 2.13
CA PHE A 281 -8.37 34.51 2.72
C PHE A 281 -8.86 35.96 2.62
N ILE A 282 -9.38 36.37 1.46
CA ILE A 282 -10.05 37.67 1.29
C ILE A 282 -11.24 37.78 2.26
N ASN A 283 -12.04 36.71 2.38
CA ASN A 283 -13.15 36.68 3.32
C ASN A 283 -12.70 36.77 4.78
N LEU A 284 -11.52 36.25 5.13
CA LEU A 284 -10.95 36.39 6.47
C LEU A 284 -10.54 37.84 6.76
N ILE A 285 -9.99 38.56 5.78
CA ILE A 285 -9.73 40.00 5.91
C ILE A 285 -11.05 40.75 6.07
N PHE A 286 -12.05 40.46 5.22
CA PHE A 286 -13.38 41.06 5.33
C PHE A 286 -14.07 40.75 6.66
N TYR A 287 -13.80 39.60 7.27
CA TYR A 287 -14.32 39.26 8.61
C TYR A 287 -13.79 40.20 9.69
N PHE A 288 -12.51 40.59 9.64
CA PHE A 288 -11.92 41.46 10.66
C PHE A 288 -12.23 42.95 10.45
N PHE A 289 -12.38 43.39 9.18
CA PHE A 289 -12.52 44.80 8.84
C PHE A 289 -13.91 45.20 8.29
N GLY A 290 -14.78 44.22 8.02
CA GLY A 290 -16.10 44.41 7.43
C GLY A 290 -17.20 43.73 8.26
N ASP A 291 -18.17 43.13 7.57
CA ASP A 291 -19.31 42.47 8.23
C ASP A 291 -18.96 41.00 8.56
N GLN A 292 -18.69 40.76 9.85
CA GLN A 292 -18.41 39.44 10.41
C GLN A 292 -19.47 38.39 10.06
N ARG A 293 -20.75 38.77 10.08
CA ARG A 293 -21.86 37.85 9.79
C ARG A 293 -21.87 37.46 8.32
N LEU A 294 -21.76 38.46 7.44
CA LEU A 294 -21.72 38.21 6.00
C LEU A 294 -20.55 37.28 5.64
N SER A 295 -19.38 37.48 6.27
CA SER A 295 -18.24 36.59 6.10
C SER A 295 -18.53 35.13 6.48
N LEU A 296 -19.24 34.90 7.58
CA LEU A 296 -19.59 33.55 8.02
C LEU A 296 -20.63 32.89 7.11
N ILE A 297 -21.60 33.67 6.59
CA ILE A 297 -22.56 33.20 5.57
C ILE A 297 -21.80 32.80 4.29
N ILE A 298 -20.87 33.63 3.83
CA ILE A 298 -20.04 33.34 2.65
C ILE A 298 -19.22 32.07 2.88
N ALA A 299 -18.60 31.90 4.05
CA ALA A 299 -17.82 30.71 4.38
C ALA A 299 -18.68 29.43 4.38
N ALA A 300 -19.89 29.49 4.94
CA ALA A 300 -20.83 28.36 4.93
C ALA A 300 -21.30 28.03 3.51
N GLY A 301 -21.65 29.04 2.70
CA GLY A 301 -22.03 28.89 1.31
C GLY A 301 -20.91 28.28 0.46
N LEU A 302 -19.68 28.79 0.61
CA LEU A 302 -18.50 28.28 -0.08
C LEU A 302 -18.25 26.81 0.27
N THR A 303 -18.40 26.43 1.55
CA THR A 303 -18.29 25.03 1.99
C THR A 303 -19.30 24.12 1.31
N VAL A 304 -20.57 24.54 1.23
CA VAL A 304 -21.65 23.77 0.58
C VAL A 304 -21.38 23.61 -0.92
N ILE A 305 -21.11 24.73 -1.62
CA ILE A 305 -20.86 24.72 -3.07
C ILE A 305 -19.65 23.84 -3.39
N CYS A 306 -18.55 24.00 -2.66
CA CYS A 306 -17.35 23.19 -2.89
C CYS A 306 -17.59 21.71 -2.61
N GLY A 307 -18.31 21.40 -1.53
CA GLY A 307 -18.66 20.02 -1.20
C GLY A 307 -19.48 19.35 -2.29
N VAL A 308 -20.51 20.04 -2.81
CA VAL A 308 -21.34 19.54 -3.91
C VAL A 308 -20.54 19.35 -5.19
N ILE A 309 -19.68 20.31 -5.56
CA ILE A 309 -18.80 20.19 -6.73
C ILE A 309 -17.90 18.95 -6.62
N LEU A 310 -17.28 18.73 -5.46
CA LEU A 310 -16.40 17.58 -5.24
C LEU A 310 -17.17 16.24 -5.27
N ILE A 311 -18.38 16.21 -4.73
CA ILE A 311 -19.27 15.04 -4.79
C ILE A 311 -19.64 14.74 -6.25
N VAL A 312 -20.13 15.74 -6.97
CA VAL A 312 -20.71 15.52 -8.30
C VAL A 312 -19.62 15.23 -9.32
N LEU A 313 -18.51 15.97 -9.34
CA LEU A 313 -17.56 15.92 -10.45
C LEU A 313 -16.43 14.89 -10.24
N VAL A 314 -15.88 14.73 -9.03
CA VAL A 314 -14.70 13.87 -8.79
C VAL A 314 -14.92 12.41 -9.23
N PRO A 315 -16.10 11.77 -9.05
CA PRO A 315 -16.33 10.40 -9.49
C PRO A 315 -16.16 10.17 -11.00
N TRP A 316 -16.47 11.15 -11.84
CA TRP A 316 -16.49 11.01 -13.30
C TRP A 316 -15.11 11.09 -13.95
N TYR A 317 -14.12 11.65 -13.25
CA TYR A 317 -12.78 11.79 -13.82
C TYR A 317 -12.03 10.45 -13.83
N ARG A 318 -11.25 10.24 -14.89
CA ARG A 318 -10.41 9.04 -15.02
C ARG A 318 -9.26 9.07 -14.00
N PRO A 319 -8.89 7.91 -13.45
CA PRO A 319 -7.69 7.81 -12.65
C PRO A 319 -6.46 8.10 -13.51
N LYS A 320 -5.44 8.70 -12.89
CA LYS A 320 -4.20 9.07 -13.58
C LYS A 320 -3.45 7.84 -14.11
N ASP A 321 -3.55 6.74 -13.37
CA ASP A 321 -2.95 5.46 -13.69
C ASP A 321 -3.74 4.34 -13.00
N HIS A 322 -3.66 3.12 -13.51
CA HIS A 322 -4.47 1.97 -13.07
C HIS A 322 -4.43 1.76 -11.54
N LEU A 323 -3.26 1.99 -10.92
CA LEU A 323 -3.11 1.90 -9.47
C LEU A 323 -3.92 2.96 -8.73
N GLN A 324 -3.85 4.23 -9.18
CA GLN A 324 -4.60 5.31 -8.55
C GLN A 324 -6.11 5.10 -8.71
N GLY A 325 -6.53 4.42 -9.78
CA GLY A 325 -7.90 3.96 -9.99
C GLY A 325 -8.35 2.95 -8.94
N LEU A 326 -7.55 1.91 -8.70
CA LEU A 326 -7.83 0.92 -7.66
C LEU A 326 -7.87 1.53 -6.26
N ILE A 327 -6.98 2.48 -5.96
CA ILE A 327 -7.01 3.24 -4.69
C ILE A 327 -8.31 4.02 -4.60
N PHE A 328 -8.64 4.80 -5.64
CA PHE A 328 -9.84 5.63 -5.65
C PHE A 328 -11.10 4.79 -5.47
N GLU A 329 -11.27 3.66 -6.17
CA GLU A 329 -12.45 2.80 -6.02
C GLU A 329 -12.66 2.32 -4.58
N LYS A 330 -11.57 2.03 -3.84
CA LYS A 330 -11.68 1.64 -2.43
C LYS A 330 -12.01 2.79 -1.50
N ILE A 331 -11.57 4.01 -1.82
CA ILE A 331 -11.78 5.18 -0.96
C ILE A 331 -12.95 6.07 -1.40
N LYS A 332 -13.53 5.84 -2.58
CA LYS A 332 -14.59 6.65 -3.19
C LYS A 332 -15.79 6.74 -2.27
N ASN A 333 -16.38 5.62 -1.88
CA ASN A 333 -17.58 5.61 -1.04
C ASN A 333 -17.37 6.30 0.32
N PRO A 334 -16.33 6.00 1.12
CA PRO A 334 -16.11 6.72 2.38
C PRO A 334 -15.79 8.20 2.16
N TYR A 335 -15.08 8.56 1.09
CA TYR A 335 -14.83 9.97 0.75
C TYR A 335 -16.12 10.72 0.41
N MET A 336 -16.98 10.12 -0.41
CA MET A 336 -18.26 10.70 -0.81
C MET A 336 -19.19 10.89 0.39
N PHE A 337 -19.26 9.88 1.26
CA PHE A 337 -20.00 9.99 2.52
C PHE A 337 -19.47 11.11 3.42
N PHE A 338 -18.14 11.19 3.57
CA PHE A 338 -17.49 12.29 4.28
C PHE A 338 -17.89 13.67 3.71
N MET A 339 -17.83 13.84 2.38
CA MET A 339 -18.21 15.10 1.74
C MET A 339 -19.69 15.43 1.95
N SER A 340 -20.58 14.45 1.95
CA SER A 340 -22.00 14.66 2.25
C SER A 340 -22.21 15.17 3.67
N LEU A 341 -21.44 14.69 4.65
CA LEU A 341 -21.47 15.22 6.01
C LEU A 341 -20.98 16.68 6.05
N VAL A 342 -19.91 17.02 5.31
CA VAL A 342 -19.43 18.41 5.18
C VAL A 342 -20.51 19.33 4.60
N VAL A 343 -21.19 18.90 3.54
CA VAL A 343 -22.30 19.65 2.94
C VAL A 343 -23.45 19.82 3.92
N LEU A 344 -23.87 18.75 4.60
CA LEU A 344 -24.95 18.79 5.59
C LEU A 344 -24.63 19.76 6.74
N ALA A 345 -23.39 19.76 7.22
CA ALA A 345 -22.93 20.70 8.25
C ALA A 345 -22.95 22.16 7.76
N GLY A 346 -22.55 22.40 6.49
CA GLY A 346 -22.62 23.73 5.86
C GLY A 346 -24.06 24.23 5.71
N VAL A 347 -24.96 23.39 5.19
CA VAL A 347 -26.40 23.67 5.05
C VAL A 347 -27.03 23.97 6.42
N SER A 348 -26.66 23.20 7.44
CA SER A 348 -27.11 23.42 8.81
C SER A 348 -26.70 24.79 9.38
N ARG A 349 -25.50 25.29 9.05
CA ARG A 349 -25.05 26.63 9.46
C ARG A 349 -25.77 27.77 8.76
N LEU A 350 -26.29 27.54 7.56
CA LEU A 350 -27.14 28.48 6.85
C LEU A 350 -28.56 28.55 7.41
N GLY A 351 -28.92 27.69 8.37
CA GLY A 351 -30.23 27.70 9.03
C GLY A 351 -31.24 26.72 8.45
N PHE A 352 -30.82 25.81 7.57
CA PHE A 352 -31.67 24.76 7.06
C PHE A 352 -31.51 23.48 7.90
N GLY A 353 -32.64 22.86 8.27
CA GLY A 353 -32.67 21.67 9.11
C GLY A 353 -32.53 21.98 10.61
N PRO A 354 -32.37 20.95 11.47
CA PRO A 354 -32.51 21.11 12.92
C PRO A 354 -31.39 21.91 13.60
N GLY A 355 -30.31 22.25 12.88
CA GLY A 355 -29.13 22.90 13.48
C GLY A 355 -28.27 21.93 14.30
N LEU A 356 -26.98 21.88 14.04
CA LEU A 356 -26.04 21.18 14.92
C LEU A 356 -25.87 21.97 16.22
N GLN A 357 -26.28 21.38 17.33
CA GLN A 357 -25.95 21.84 18.69
C GLN A 357 -24.47 21.54 18.98
N THR A 358 -23.90 22.12 20.04
CA THR A 358 -22.47 21.95 20.37
C THR A 358 -22.03 20.49 20.38
N ASN A 359 -22.76 19.61 21.07
CA ASN A 359 -22.46 18.16 21.09
C ASN A 359 -22.49 17.52 19.69
N GLY A 360 -23.34 18.00 18.79
CA GLY A 360 -23.36 17.57 17.40
C GLY A 360 -22.13 17.98 16.60
N ILE A 361 -21.50 19.11 16.94
CA ILE A 361 -20.23 19.53 16.34
C ILE A 361 -19.09 18.60 16.80
N TYR A 362 -19.07 18.20 18.08
CA TYR A 362 -18.11 17.21 18.59
C TYR A 362 -18.30 15.84 17.93
N PHE A 363 -19.55 15.36 17.85
CA PHE A 363 -19.86 14.11 17.14
C PHE A 363 -19.39 14.15 15.69
N TYR A 364 -19.72 15.24 14.98
CA TYR A 364 -19.29 15.46 13.61
C TYR A 364 -17.76 15.42 13.47
N SER A 365 -17.02 16.07 14.37
CA SER A 365 -15.55 16.08 14.35
C SER A 365 -14.96 14.67 14.52
N LEU A 366 -15.58 13.84 15.37
CA LEU A 366 -15.14 12.46 15.59
C LEU A 366 -15.35 11.59 14.34
N VAL A 367 -16.53 11.68 13.72
CA VAL A 367 -16.84 10.94 12.48
C VAL A 367 -15.92 11.35 11.34
N THR A 368 -15.65 12.64 11.20
CA THR A 368 -14.76 13.16 10.15
C THR A 368 -13.31 12.70 10.33
N ILE A 369 -12.78 12.67 11.55
CA ILE A 369 -11.45 12.12 11.85
C ILE A 369 -11.33 10.65 11.46
N ILE A 370 -12.34 9.83 11.79
CA ILE A 370 -12.33 8.39 11.46
C ILE A 370 -12.31 8.21 9.95
N MET A 371 -13.23 8.88 9.24
CA MET A 371 -13.33 8.76 7.78
C MET A 371 -12.04 9.18 7.09
N MET A 372 -11.48 10.31 7.51
CA MET A 372 -10.26 10.86 6.93
C MET A 372 -9.04 9.99 7.30
N GLY A 373 -8.95 9.49 8.53
CA GLY A 373 -7.94 8.52 8.96
C GLY A 373 -8.01 7.20 8.19
N GLN A 374 -9.22 6.69 7.91
CA GLN A 374 -9.42 5.50 7.09
C GLN A 374 -8.92 5.71 5.65
N VAL A 375 -9.24 6.86 5.05
CA VAL A 375 -8.77 7.26 3.72
C VAL A 375 -7.23 7.33 3.67
N LEU A 376 -6.60 7.97 4.67
CA LEU A 376 -5.15 8.06 4.79
C LEU A 376 -4.48 6.69 4.93
N TRP A 377 -5.03 5.84 5.80
CA TRP A 377 -4.50 4.51 6.07
C TRP A 377 -4.57 3.61 4.84
N MET A 378 -5.72 3.59 4.15
CA MET A 378 -5.89 2.83 2.91
C MET A 378 -4.89 3.27 1.84
N ARG A 379 -4.70 4.59 1.67
CA ARG A 379 -3.71 5.12 0.71
C ARG A 379 -2.29 4.66 1.05
N THR A 380 -1.92 4.73 2.32
CA THR A 380 -0.58 4.36 2.81
C THR A 380 -0.29 2.86 2.60
N LEU A 381 -1.24 2.00 2.96
CA LEU A 381 -1.12 0.55 2.77
C LEU A 381 -0.93 0.14 1.32
N ILE A 382 -1.66 0.79 0.39
CA ILE A 382 -1.56 0.46 -1.03
C ILE A 382 -0.20 0.88 -1.60
N LEU A 383 0.32 2.04 -1.19
CA LEU A 383 1.66 2.50 -1.59
C LEU A 383 2.76 1.55 -1.08
N GLN A 384 2.69 1.11 0.18
CA GLN A 384 3.67 0.17 0.74
C GLN A 384 3.65 -1.19 0.02
N ARG A 385 2.47 -1.76 -0.23
CA ARG A 385 2.35 -3.02 -0.99
C ARG A 385 2.95 -2.92 -2.38
N ARG A 386 2.83 -1.77 -3.03
CA ARG A 386 3.42 -1.55 -4.35
C ARG A 386 4.95 -1.52 -4.28
N GLN A 387 5.53 -0.82 -3.30
CA GLN A 387 6.98 -0.81 -3.13
C GLN A 387 7.52 -2.24 -2.92
N GLN A 388 6.84 -3.04 -2.11
CA GLN A 388 7.20 -4.45 -1.93
C GLN A 388 7.07 -5.27 -3.23
N ASN A 389 5.98 -5.09 -3.98
CA ASN A 389 5.79 -5.80 -5.25
C ASN A 389 6.80 -5.38 -6.32
N MET A 390 7.20 -4.10 -6.37
CA MET A 390 8.24 -3.62 -7.26
C MET A 390 9.60 -4.18 -6.88
N ALA A 391 9.94 -4.20 -5.58
CA ALA A 391 11.17 -4.82 -5.09
C ALA A 391 11.23 -6.32 -5.44
N LYS A 392 10.13 -7.05 -5.28
CA LYS A 392 10.04 -8.47 -5.67
C LYS A 392 10.22 -8.67 -7.17
N LYS A 393 9.56 -7.84 -8.00
CA LYS A 393 9.73 -7.90 -9.47
C LYS A 393 11.15 -7.57 -9.89
N ALA A 394 11.77 -6.56 -9.30
CA ALA A 394 13.15 -6.19 -9.59
C ALA A 394 14.12 -7.31 -9.22
N ALA A 395 13.94 -7.94 -8.05
CA ALA A 395 14.75 -9.10 -7.63
C ALA A 395 14.57 -10.29 -8.59
N LEU A 396 13.34 -10.56 -9.03
CA LEU A 396 13.09 -11.63 -10.01
C LEU A 396 13.78 -11.33 -11.35
N ILE A 397 13.66 -10.11 -11.86
CA ILE A 397 14.31 -9.68 -13.12
C ILE A 397 15.84 -9.82 -13.00
N HIS A 398 16.41 -9.44 -11.86
CA HIS A 398 17.85 -9.61 -11.62
C HIS A 398 18.27 -11.07 -11.72
N LEU A 399 17.57 -11.97 -11.03
CA LEU A 399 17.85 -13.40 -11.03
C LEU A 399 17.68 -14.03 -12.42
N THR A 400 16.65 -13.61 -13.18
CA THR A 400 16.47 -14.09 -14.56
C THR A 400 17.58 -13.60 -15.48
N ASN A 401 18.04 -12.35 -15.32
CA ASN A 401 19.13 -11.81 -16.13
C ASN A 401 20.47 -12.48 -15.82
N GLU A 402 20.76 -12.77 -14.55
CA GLU A 402 21.96 -13.52 -14.15
C GLU A 402 21.96 -14.95 -14.69
N LYS A 403 20.78 -15.62 -14.70
CA LYS A 403 20.65 -16.93 -15.33
C LYS A 403 20.90 -16.84 -16.83
N LEU A 404 20.24 -15.91 -17.52
CA LEU A 404 20.40 -15.72 -18.95
C LEU A 404 21.85 -15.40 -19.32
N ALA A 405 22.54 -14.56 -18.54
CA ALA A 405 23.94 -14.24 -18.77
C ALA A 405 24.85 -15.49 -18.65
N ARG A 406 24.61 -16.35 -17.66
CA ARG A 406 25.32 -17.63 -17.53
C ARG A 406 25.05 -18.55 -18.73
N ASP A 407 23.78 -18.73 -19.09
CA ASP A 407 23.38 -19.57 -20.21
C ASP A 407 24.02 -19.07 -21.54
N LEU A 408 24.11 -17.75 -21.75
CA LEU A 408 24.77 -17.15 -22.91
C LEU A 408 26.29 -17.37 -22.92
N VAL A 409 26.95 -17.25 -21.77
CA VAL A 409 28.39 -17.55 -21.66
C VAL A 409 28.65 -19.03 -21.97
N GLU A 410 27.81 -19.94 -21.46
CA GLU A 410 27.91 -21.37 -21.74
C GLU A 410 27.67 -21.69 -23.22
N GLN A 411 26.66 -21.07 -23.84
CA GLN A 411 26.39 -21.22 -25.28
C GLN A 411 27.53 -20.66 -26.13
N SER A 412 28.10 -19.50 -25.78
CA SER A 412 29.23 -18.90 -26.50
C SER A 412 30.47 -19.78 -26.43
N ALA A 413 30.80 -20.30 -25.23
CA ALA A 413 31.90 -21.24 -25.04
C ALA A 413 31.69 -22.53 -25.86
N PHE A 414 30.46 -23.04 -25.90
CA PHE A 414 30.09 -24.19 -26.71
C PHE A 414 30.28 -23.94 -28.22
N LEU A 415 29.73 -22.85 -28.77
CA LEU A 415 29.88 -22.51 -30.19
C LEU A 415 31.34 -22.26 -30.60
N SER A 416 32.13 -21.66 -29.72
CA SER A 416 33.57 -21.45 -29.96
C SER A 416 34.31 -22.79 -30.09
N MET A 417 33.99 -23.78 -29.25
CA MET A 417 34.56 -25.12 -29.38
C MET A 417 34.13 -25.82 -30.65
N LEU A 418 32.83 -25.81 -30.98
CA LEU A 418 32.33 -26.43 -32.20
C LEU A 418 33.05 -25.87 -33.43
N SER A 419 33.21 -24.55 -33.48
CA SER A 419 33.94 -23.88 -34.56
C SER A 419 35.37 -24.39 -34.67
N HIS A 420 36.05 -24.64 -33.54
CA HIS A 420 37.41 -25.15 -33.53
C HIS A 420 37.50 -26.64 -33.94
N GLU A 421 36.55 -27.48 -33.52
CA GLU A 421 36.46 -28.89 -33.89
C GLU A 421 36.15 -29.08 -35.38
N ILE A 422 35.34 -28.21 -35.99
CA ILE A 422 35.06 -28.24 -37.44
C ILE A 422 36.21 -27.62 -38.26
N LYS A 423 36.81 -26.51 -37.78
CA LYS A 423 37.88 -25.82 -38.51
C LYS A 423 39.12 -26.70 -38.68
N THR A 424 39.39 -27.58 -37.72
CA THR A 424 40.54 -28.49 -37.72
C THR A 424 40.56 -29.45 -38.92
N PRO A 425 39.55 -30.33 -39.11
CA PRO A 425 39.48 -31.22 -40.28
C PRO A 425 39.36 -30.44 -41.58
N LEU A 426 38.62 -29.32 -41.60
CA LEU A 426 38.45 -28.50 -42.80
C LEU A 426 39.76 -27.83 -43.25
N THR A 427 40.62 -27.46 -42.30
CA THR A 427 41.98 -26.96 -42.60
C THR A 427 42.83 -28.10 -43.15
N THR A 428 42.79 -29.29 -42.55
CA THR A 428 43.52 -30.47 -43.04
C THR A 428 43.10 -30.84 -44.47
N LEU A 429 41.80 -30.85 -44.76
CA LEU A 429 41.23 -31.06 -46.10
C LEU A 429 41.76 -30.05 -47.13
N ARG A 430 41.95 -28.78 -46.72
CA ARG A 430 42.49 -27.74 -47.60
C ARG A 430 43.98 -27.92 -47.92
N PHE A 431 44.72 -28.63 -47.06
CA PHE A 431 46.17 -28.89 -47.23
C PHE A 431 46.48 -30.27 -47.81
N THR A 432 45.51 -31.18 -47.91
CA THR A 432 45.69 -32.45 -48.64
C THR A 432 45.73 -32.21 -50.14
N VAL A 433 46.93 -32.13 -50.72
CA VAL A 433 47.17 -31.90 -52.16
C VAL A 433 47.64 -33.21 -52.83
N GLY A 434 46.85 -33.70 -53.81
CA GLY A 434 47.33 -34.38 -55.02
C GLY A 434 48.03 -35.76 -54.93
N GLY A 435 47.39 -36.78 -54.35
CA GLY A 435 47.88 -38.18 -54.40
C GLY A 435 46.75 -39.22 -54.43
N SER A 436 47.07 -40.49 -54.74
CA SER A 436 46.10 -41.61 -54.82
C SER A 436 45.39 -41.92 -53.49
N ASP A 437 45.97 -41.54 -52.35
CA ASP A 437 45.36 -41.64 -51.00
C ASP A 437 44.44 -40.46 -50.64
N LEU A 438 44.29 -39.48 -51.54
CA LEU A 438 43.50 -38.27 -51.29
C LEU A 438 42.04 -38.60 -50.96
N ARG A 439 41.45 -39.58 -51.68
CA ARG A 439 40.05 -39.97 -51.49
C ARG A 439 39.81 -40.56 -50.10
N ASN A 440 40.66 -41.49 -49.67
CA ASN A 440 40.55 -42.12 -48.35
C ASN A 440 40.79 -41.12 -47.21
N LYS A 441 41.76 -40.21 -47.37
CA LYS A 441 42.00 -39.13 -46.39
C LYS A 441 40.85 -38.12 -46.34
N MET A 442 40.23 -37.82 -47.48
CA MET A 442 39.08 -36.92 -47.57
C MET A 442 37.83 -37.55 -46.95
N ASP A 443 37.55 -38.82 -47.25
CA ASP A 443 36.43 -39.57 -46.70
C ASP A 443 36.56 -39.67 -45.17
N ALA A 444 37.75 -39.95 -44.64
CA ALA A 444 37.96 -40.01 -43.20
C ALA A 444 37.78 -38.64 -42.50
N GLN A 445 38.16 -37.53 -43.13
CA GLN A 445 37.93 -36.17 -42.58
C GLN A 445 36.45 -35.78 -42.64
N LEU A 446 35.73 -36.21 -43.68
CA LEU A 446 34.27 -36.06 -43.77
C LEU A 446 33.57 -36.86 -42.67
N THR A 447 34.00 -38.10 -42.40
CA THR A 447 33.49 -38.90 -41.26
C THR A 447 33.79 -38.22 -39.92
N HIS A 448 34.96 -37.58 -39.76
CA HIS A 448 35.26 -36.82 -38.56
C HIS A 448 34.33 -35.59 -38.39
N ILE A 449 34.06 -34.85 -39.47
CA ILE A 449 33.10 -33.75 -39.45
C ILE A 449 31.70 -34.27 -39.13
N GLN A 450 31.30 -35.41 -39.70
CA GLN A 450 30.01 -36.05 -39.42
C GLN A 450 29.88 -36.38 -37.93
N HIS A 451 30.89 -37.00 -37.32
CA HIS A 451 30.90 -37.26 -35.88
C HIS A 451 30.81 -35.98 -35.03
N VAL A 452 31.44 -34.87 -35.46
CA VAL A 452 31.29 -33.57 -34.77
C VAL A 452 29.86 -33.05 -34.90
N VAL A 453 29.21 -33.20 -36.06
CA VAL A 453 27.81 -32.82 -36.28
C VAL A 453 26.86 -33.69 -35.44
N ASP A 454 27.04 -35.00 -35.43
CA ASP A 454 26.24 -35.95 -34.65
C ASP A 454 26.38 -35.67 -33.15
N LYS A 455 27.58 -35.33 -32.70
CA LYS A 455 27.86 -34.87 -31.33
C LYS A 455 27.10 -33.58 -30.99
N VAL A 456 27.00 -32.61 -31.90
CA VAL A 456 26.20 -31.39 -31.70
C VAL A 456 24.72 -31.70 -31.62
N GLU A 457 24.23 -32.55 -32.52
CA GLU A 457 22.83 -32.93 -32.58
C GLU A 457 22.41 -33.68 -31.31
N LEU A 458 23.19 -34.67 -30.88
CA LEU A 458 22.95 -35.41 -29.65
C LEU A 458 22.96 -34.49 -28.43
N MET A 459 23.93 -33.55 -28.33
CA MET A 459 23.97 -32.56 -27.26
C MET A 459 22.75 -31.64 -27.21
N GLY A 460 22.26 -31.18 -28.37
CA GLY A 460 21.07 -30.35 -28.47
C GLY A 460 19.79 -31.05 -27.99
N ARG A 461 19.83 -32.39 -27.88
CA ARG A 461 18.72 -33.25 -27.45
C ARG A 461 18.92 -33.88 -26.07
N VAL A 462 20.04 -33.61 -25.38
CA VAL A 462 20.28 -34.11 -24.01
C VAL A 462 19.17 -33.62 -23.09
N GLY A 463 18.41 -34.56 -22.50
CA GLY A 463 17.24 -34.29 -21.65
C GLY A 463 15.88 -34.56 -22.31
N THR A 464 15.85 -34.98 -23.58
CA THR A 464 14.67 -35.55 -24.24
C THR A 464 14.80 -37.08 -24.33
N ASP A 465 13.71 -37.82 -24.13
CA ASP A 465 13.73 -39.29 -24.25
C ASP A 465 14.16 -39.67 -25.67
N PHE A 466 15.30 -40.38 -25.79
CA PHE A 466 15.76 -40.94 -27.07
C PHE A 466 14.86 -42.13 -27.44
N VAL A 467 14.21 -42.07 -28.61
CA VAL A 467 13.24 -43.10 -29.07
C VAL A 467 13.84 -44.04 -30.14
N SER A 468 15.11 -43.87 -30.55
CA SER A 468 15.73 -44.83 -31.48
C SER A 468 16.35 -46.01 -30.72
N SER A 469 15.87 -47.21 -30.98
CA SER A 469 16.43 -48.46 -30.49
C SER A 469 16.70 -49.36 -31.69
N GLU A 470 17.96 -49.57 -31.99
CA GLU A 470 18.45 -50.35 -33.14
C GLU A 470 19.40 -51.43 -32.63
N GLU A 471 19.50 -52.54 -33.36
CA GLU A 471 20.53 -53.57 -33.10
C GLU A 471 21.92 -53.00 -33.44
N VAL A 472 22.85 -53.16 -32.49
CA VAL A 472 24.24 -52.69 -32.59
C VAL A 472 25.19 -53.87 -32.42
N PHE A 473 25.96 -54.15 -33.48
CA PHE A 473 27.02 -55.16 -33.47
C PHE A 473 28.35 -54.51 -33.04
N PHE A 474 28.70 -54.66 -31.76
CA PHE A 474 29.84 -53.94 -31.16
C PHE A 474 31.21 -54.31 -31.75
N THR A 475 31.41 -55.55 -32.18
CA THR A 475 32.65 -55.99 -32.83
C THR A 475 32.89 -55.21 -34.12
N GLU A 476 31.86 -55.12 -34.97
CA GLU A 476 31.91 -54.39 -36.24
C GLU A 476 32.09 -52.89 -35.98
N LEU A 477 31.29 -52.32 -35.07
CA LEU A 477 31.38 -50.91 -34.69
C LEU A 477 32.80 -50.50 -34.24
N ILE A 478 33.42 -51.29 -33.37
CA ILE A 478 34.77 -50.99 -32.86
C ILE A 478 35.82 -51.13 -33.98
N GLN A 479 35.72 -52.17 -34.81
CA GLN A 479 36.65 -52.38 -35.93
C GLN A 479 36.55 -51.25 -36.96
N ASP A 480 35.34 -50.90 -37.38
CA ASP A 480 35.09 -49.84 -38.36
C ASP A 480 35.64 -48.49 -37.88
N GLN A 481 35.34 -48.13 -36.63
CA GLN A 481 35.84 -46.88 -36.04
C GLN A 481 37.36 -46.89 -35.83
N TRP A 482 37.94 -48.04 -35.48
CA TRP A 482 39.39 -48.19 -35.33
C TRP A 482 40.12 -48.00 -36.66
N HIS A 483 39.65 -48.65 -37.73
CA HIS A 483 40.22 -48.55 -39.07
C HIS A 483 40.07 -47.15 -39.66
N ALA A 484 38.89 -46.52 -39.49
CA ALA A 484 38.66 -45.15 -39.93
C ALA A 484 39.60 -44.15 -39.20
N SER A 485 39.83 -44.34 -37.90
CA SER A 485 40.73 -43.50 -37.11
C SER A 485 42.21 -43.69 -37.44
N ALA A 486 42.64 -44.92 -37.79
CA ALA A 486 44.02 -45.22 -38.19
C ALA A 486 44.43 -44.46 -39.46
N LEU A 487 43.52 -44.34 -40.44
CA LEU A 487 43.73 -43.59 -41.68
C LEU A 487 43.93 -42.07 -41.44
N LEU A 488 43.34 -41.54 -40.37
CA LEU A 488 43.42 -40.11 -40.00
C LEU A 488 44.73 -39.74 -39.32
N HIS A 489 45.26 -40.65 -38.48
CA HIS A 489 46.39 -40.37 -37.60
C HIS A 489 47.72 -40.94 -38.12
N ASN A 490 47.70 -41.69 -39.23
CA ASN A 490 48.85 -42.41 -39.78
C ASN A 490 49.57 -43.23 -38.69
N ASP A 491 48.76 -43.96 -37.93
CA ASP A 491 49.13 -44.62 -36.69
C ASP A 491 48.99 -46.15 -36.86
N GLU A 492 50.11 -46.87 -36.72
CA GLU A 492 50.22 -48.32 -36.92
C GLU A 492 49.92 -49.15 -35.66
N ARG A 493 49.47 -48.52 -34.58
CA ARG A 493 49.11 -49.22 -33.34
C ARG A 493 48.06 -50.32 -33.57
N LEU A 494 48.21 -51.42 -32.83
CA LEU A 494 47.38 -52.61 -32.91
C LEU A 494 46.16 -52.53 -31.99
N LEU A 495 45.04 -53.09 -32.44
CA LEU A 495 43.83 -53.30 -31.64
C LEU A 495 43.80 -54.74 -31.13
N ASP A 496 43.86 -54.92 -29.82
CA ASP A 496 43.63 -56.22 -29.16
C ASP A 496 42.16 -56.28 -28.72
N LEU A 497 41.30 -56.80 -29.61
CA LEU A 497 39.86 -56.94 -29.36
C LEU A 497 39.53 -58.36 -28.90
N THR A 498 39.01 -58.47 -27.68
CA THR A 498 38.52 -59.73 -27.13
C THR A 498 37.04 -59.63 -26.80
N SER A 499 36.27 -60.65 -27.17
CA SER A 499 34.84 -60.74 -26.90
C SER A 499 34.51 -62.03 -26.16
N ASN A 500 33.73 -61.92 -25.08
CA ASN A 500 33.25 -63.06 -24.30
C ASN A 500 31.75 -62.91 -24.00
N GLY A 501 30.97 -63.95 -24.22
CA GLY A 501 29.50 -63.94 -24.05
C GLY A 501 28.73 -63.33 -25.23
N CYS A 502 27.42 -63.13 -25.04
CA CYS A 502 26.56 -62.47 -26.03
C CYS A 502 26.81 -60.95 -26.05
N ILE A 503 27.16 -60.40 -27.21
CA ILE A 503 27.57 -58.99 -27.37
C ILE A 503 26.60 -58.16 -28.23
N ASP A 504 25.51 -58.77 -28.69
CA ASP A 504 24.47 -58.09 -29.44
C ASP A 504 23.64 -57.23 -28.47
N PHE A 505 23.52 -55.95 -28.78
CA PHE A 505 22.84 -55.00 -27.90
C PHE A 505 21.87 -54.14 -28.70
N VAL A 506 20.69 -53.90 -28.14
CA VAL A 506 19.65 -53.07 -28.74
C VAL A 506 19.58 -51.75 -27.99
N GLY A 507 19.89 -50.65 -28.67
CA GLY A 507 19.95 -49.34 -28.05
C GLY A 507 20.09 -48.19 -29.03
N ASN A 508 20.43 -47.02 -28.51
CA ASN A 508 20.62 -45.84 -29.34
C ASN A 508 21.96 -45.93 -30.08
N LYS A 509 21.91 -46.43 -31.32
CA LYS A 509 23.07 -46.63 -32.19
C LYS A 509 23.95 -45.38 -32.31
N LEU A 510 23.34 -44.22 -32.56
CA LEU A 510 24.08 -42.95 -32.70
C LEU A 510 24.82 -42.56 -31.40
N ALA A 511 24.17 -42.74 -30.24
CA ALA A 511 24.81 -42.46 -28.95
C ALA A 511 25.97 -43.42 -28.67
N LEU A 512 25.81 -44.71 -28.98
CA LEU A 512 26.85 -45.73 -28.81
C LEU A 512 28.01 -45.51 -29.78
N GLU A 513 27.74 -45.12 -31.03
CA GLU A 513 28.75 -44.72 -32.00
C GLU A 513 29.61 -43.56 -31.48
N VAL A 514 29.00 -42.51 -30.93
CA VAL A 514 29.74 -41.38 -30.36
C VAL A 514 30.51 -41.78 -29.10
N ILE A 515 29.94 -42.60 -28.22
CA ILE A 515 30.60 -43.08 -27.01
C ILE A 515 31.86 -43.88 -27.36
N VAL A 516 31.73 -44.87 -28.24
CA VAL A 516 32.85 -45.74 -28.65
C VAL A 516 33.91 -44.90 -29.39
N HIS A 517 33.49 -43.98 -30.26
CA HIS A 517 34.41 -43.15 -31.02
C HIS A 517 35.27 -42.26 -30.12
N ASP A 518 34.65 -41.58 -29.14
CA ASP A 518 35.35 -40.69 -28.21
C ASP A 518 36.30 -41.47 -27.29
N LEU A 519 35.90 -42.66 -26.82
CA LEU A 519 36.75 -43.50 -25.98
C LEU A 519 37.94 -44.08 -26.75
N LEU A 520 37.73 -44.63 -27.95
CA LEU A 520 38.81 -45.15 -28.81
C LEU A 520 39.77 -44.05 -29.25
N THR A 521 39.24 -42.88 -29.61
CA THR A 521 40.06 -41.72 -29.99
C THR A 521 40.89 -41.21 -28.82
N ASN A 522 40.34 -41.19 -27.60
CA ASN A 522 41.11 -40.86 -26.40
C ASN A 522 42.18 -41.90 -26.11
N ALA A 523 41.85 -43.19 -26.14
CA ALA A 523 42.82 -44.27 -25.96
C ALA A 523 43.97 -44.12 -26.96
N ARG A 524 43.68 -43.87 -28.24
CA ARG A 524 44.71 -43.65 -29.27
C ARG A 524 45.57 -42.41 -29.00
N LYS A 525 45.00 -41.31 -28.54
CA LYS A 525 45.75 -40.06 -28.27
C LYS A 525 46.68 -40.17 -27.06
N TYR A 526 46.28 -40.93 -26.03
CA TYR A 526 46.97 -40.96 -24.74
C TYR A 526 47.66 -42.30 -24.44
N ALA A 527 47.59 -43.27 -25.35
CA ALA A 527 48.32 -44.54 -25.25
C ALA A 527 49.83 -44.34 -25.39
N ASN A 528 50.58 -44.95 -24.49
CA ASN A 528 52.04 -45.11 -24.58
C ASN A 528 52.46 -46.41 -25.25
N ASP A 529 51.65 -47.47 -25.12
CA ASP A 529 51.92 -48.77 -25.72
C ASP A 529 51.56 -48.80 -27.22
N ALA A 530 52.13 -49.79 -27.93
CA ALA A 530 51.85 -50.12 -29.31
C ALA A 530 50.48 -50.80 -29.50
N SER A 531 49.86 -51.31 -28.41
CA SER A 531 48.59 -52.02 -28.42
C SER A 531 47.53 -51.36 -27.52
N ILE A 532 46.28 -51.27 -28.00
CA ILE A 532 45.13 -50.83 -27.20
C ILE A 532 44.20 -52.02 -26.99
N LYS A 533 43.82 -52.27 -25.73
CA LYS A 533 43.03 -53.44 -25.35
C LYS A 533 41.56 -53.04 -25.26
N VAL A 534 40.71 -53.74 -26.00
CA VAL A 534 39.26 -53.58 -25.94
C VAL A 534 38.64 -54.92 -25.58
N LYS A 535 37.90 -54.96 -24.47
CA LYS A 535 37.21 -56.17 -23.99
C LYS A 535 35.70 -55.94 -24.02
N LEU A 536 35.00 -56.84 -24.69
CA LEU A 536 33.53 -56.93 -24.69
C LEU A 536 33.12 -58.12 -23.83
N VAL A 537 32.33 -57.86 -22.79
CA VAL A 537 31.85 -58.90 -21.86
C VAL A 537 30.33 -58.85 -21.78
N GLY A 538 29.68 -59.85 -22.36
CA GLY A 538 28.24 -60.07 -22.27
C GLY A 538 27.81 -60.64 -20.92
N SER A 539 26.66 -60.23 -20.42
CA SER A 539 26.03 -60.77 -19.20
C SER A 539 24.80 -61.60 -19.54
N ASP A 540 24.89 -62.92 -19.33
CA ASP A 540 23.79 -63.87 -19.60
C ASP A 540 22.54 -63.65 -18.71
N LYS A 541 22.67 -62.89 -17.61
CA LYS A 541 21.58 -62.72 -16.62
C LYS A 541 20.72 -61.48 -16.83
N THR A 542 21.17 -60.49 -17.62
CA THR A 542 20.53 -59.17 -17.67
C THR A 542 20.45 -58.55 -19.07
N ASN A 543 20.80 -59.28 -20.14
CA ASN A 543 20.89 -58.71 -21.50
C ASN A 543 21.82 -57.47 -21.59
N GLY A 544 22.78 -57.39 -20.67
CA GLY A 544 23.68 -56.25 -20.51
C GLY A 544 25.05 -56.54 -21.12
N LEU A 545 25.67 -55.51 -21.68
CA LEU A 545 27.00 -55.57 -22.28
C LEU A 545 27.94 -54.64 -21.52
N CYS A 546 29.14 -55.12 -21.19
CA CYS A 546 30.21 -54.32 -20.63
C CYS A 546 31.30 -54.09 -21.68
N VAL A 547 31.54 -52.82 -22.01
CA VAL A 547 32.61 -52.38 -22.92
C VAL A 547 33.74 -51.80 -22.09
N ILE A 548 34.93 -52.39 -22.21
CA ILE A 548 36.12 -51.98 -21.45
C ILE A 548 37.21 -51.60 -22.45
N ILE A 549 37.71 -50.37 -22.37
CA ILE A 549 38.82 -49.88 -23.20
C ILE A 549 39.98 -49.53 -22.27
N GLU A 550 41.14 -50.14 -22.49
CA GLU A 550 42.33 -50.00 -21.64
C GLU A 550 43.54 -49.58 -22.47
N ASN A 551 44.31 -48.63 -21.94
CA ASN A 551 45.60 -48.21 -22.51
C ASN A 551 46.59 -47.83 -21.40
N GLU A 552 47.88 -48.05 -21.66
CA GLU A 552 48.95 -47.52 -20.81
C GLU A 552 49.07 -46.00 -21.00
N THR A 553 49.27 -45.25 -19.91
CA THR A 553 49.36 -43.79 -19.94
C THR A 553 50.21 -43.25 -18.79
N ASP A 554 51.06 -42.28 -19.10
CA ASP A 554 51.90 -41.59 -18.12
C ASP A 554 51.15 -40.41 -17.47
N ASP A 555 51.61 -39.96 -16.31
CA ASP A 555 51.22 -38.69 -15.67
C ASP A 555 49.73 -38.50 -15.30
N LEU A 556 48.90 -39.55 -15.35
CA LEU A 556 47.48 -39.53 -14.92
C LEU A 556 47.29 -39.85 -13.43
N LEU A 557 48.25 -40.55 -12.81
CA LEU A 557 48.23 -41.01 -11.41
C LEU A 557 48.14 -39.89 -10.36
N GLN A 558 48.45 -38.64 -10.73
CA GLN A 558 48.40 -37.48 -9.83
C GLN A 558 47.10 -36.66 -9.93
N SER A 559 46.17 -37.07 -10.79
CA SER A 559 44.91 -36.34 -11.03
C SER A 559 43.71 -37.06 -10.43
N ASN A 560 42.69 -36.31 -10.01
CA ASN A 560 41.41 -36.86 -9.60
C ASN A 560 40.69 -37.41 -10.83
N ILE A 561 40.49 -38.74 -10.91
CA ILE A 561 39.91 -39.41 -12.08
C ILE A 561 38.48 -38.91 -12.36
N ASP A 562 37.74 -38.51 -11.33
CA ASP A 562 36.37 -38.02 -11.48
C ASP A 562 36.31 -36.70 -12.27
N GLU A 563 37.34 -35.84 -12.14
CA GLU A 563 37.46 -34.56 -12.85
C GLU A 563 37.70 -34.76 -14.36
N LEU A 564 38.14 -35.93 -14.81
CA LEU A 564 38.28 -36.23 -16.25
C LEU A 564 36.94 -36.18 -16.99
N THR A 565 35.83 -36.30 -16.27
CA THR A 565 34.49 -36.15 -16.83
C THR A 565 33.93 -34.72 -16.73
N ASP A 566 34.68 -33.78 -16.14
CA ASP A 566 34.27 -32.39 -16.06
C ASP A 566 34.44 -31.68 -17.40
N LYS A 567 33.49 -30.79 -17.69
CA LYS A 567 33.46 -30.05 -18.96
C LYS A 567 34.72 -29.19 -19.10
N TYR A 568 35.41 -29.32 -20.23
CA TYR A 568 36.67 -28.62 -20.56
C TYR A 568 37.90 -29.04 -19.76
N PHE A 569 37.77 -30.00 -18.83
CA PHE A 569 38.90 -30.47 -18.06
C PHE A 569 39.85 -31.29 -18.95
N ARG A 570 41.16 -31.13 -18.73
CA ARG A 570 42.19 -31.89 -19.43
C ARG A 570 43.24 -32.33 -18.41
N GLY A 571 43.53 -33.64 -18.39
CA GLY A 571 44.50 -34.22 -17.48
C GLY A 571 45.93 -33.72 -17.71
N PRO A 572 46.85 -33.92 -16.75
CA PRO A 572 48.25 -33.49 -16.84
C PRO A 572 48.98 -34.10 -18.05
N ASN A 573 48.61 -35.34 -18.40
CA ASN A 573 49.10 -36.12 -19.53
C ASN A 573 48.72 -35.57 -20.92
N SER A 574 47.99 -34.45 -20.97
CA SER A 574 47.47 -33.87 -22.20
C SER A 574 48.32 -32.72 -22.77
N LYS A 575 49.43 -32.36 -22.10
CA LYS A 575 50.35 -31.31 -22.55
C LYS A 575 50.92 -31.64 -23.93
N GLY A 576 50.82 -30.69 -24.86
CA GLY A 576 51.29 -30.86 -26.25
C GLY A 576 50.33 -31.66 -27.15
N ILE A 577 49.31 -32.32 -26.59
CA ILE A 577 48.28 -33.04 -27.35
C ILE A 577 47.12 -32.07 -27.63
N ARG A 578 46.54 -32.10 -28.84
CA ARG A 578 45.41 -31.23 -29.21
C ARG A 578 44.07 -31.87 -28.82
N GLY A 579 43.22 -31.13 -28.10
CA GLY A 579 41.87 -31.57 -27.71
C GLY A 579 41.10 -30.50 -26.93
N THR A 580 39.77 -30.61 -26.90
CA THR A 580 38.83 -29.64 -26.28
C THR A 580 38.47 -29.95 -24.83
N GLY A 581 38.76 -31.16 -24.34
CA GLY A 581 38.34 -31.60 -22.99
C GLY A 581 36.85 -31.94 -22.89
N LEU A 582 36.18 -32.20 -24.02
CA LEU A 582 34.76 -32.55 -24.03
C LEU A 582 34.46 -34.05 -24.15
N GLY A 583 35.38 -34.86 -24.69
CA GLY A 583 35.07 -36.25 -25.06
C GLY A 583 34.49 -37.08 -23.91
N LEU A 584 35.16 -37.11 -22.76
CA LEU A 584 34.67 -37.85 -21.58
C LEU A 584 33.43 -37.23 -20.93
N TRP A 585 33.29 -35.90 -20.96
CA TRP A 585 32.07 -35.21 -20.51
C TRP A 585 30.86 -35.61 -21.38
N ILE A 586 31.05 -35.77 -22.69
CA ILE A 586 30.02 -36.22 -23.63
C ILE A 586 29.63 -37.66 -23.36
N VAL A 587 30.63 -38.54 -23.25
CA VAL A 587 30.42 -39.95 -22.92
C VAL A 587 29.60 -40.07 -21.64
N LYS A 588 29.95 -39.31 -20.59
CA LYS A 588 29.20 -39.28 -19.33
C LYS A 588 27.73 -38.87 -19.53
N ASN A 589 27.47 -37.75 -20.20
CA ASN A 589 26.09 -37.28 -20.43
C ASN A 589 25.28 -38.25 -21.32
N LEU A 590 25.90 -38.85 -22.33
CA LEU A 590 25.24 -39.85 -23.17
C LEU A 590 24.95 -41.13 -22.40
N CYS A 591 25.88 -41.59 -21.56
CA CYS A 591 25.64 -42.70 -20.65
C CYS A 591 24.47 -42.39 -19.70
N GLU A 592 24.48 -41.24 -19.02
CA GLU A 592 23.40 -40.83 -18.12
C GLU A 592 22.04 -40.73 -18.84
N ALA A 593 21.99 -40.12 -20.03
CA ALA A 593 20.76 -39.98 -20.82
C ALA A 593 20.19 -41.33 -21.29
N ASN A 594 21.06 -42.31 -21.59
CA ASN A 594 20.66 -43.65 -22.03
C ASN A 594 20.65 -44.69 -20.89
N LYS A 595 20.80 -44.25 -19.63
CA LYS A 595 20.83 -45.11 -18.42
C LYS A 595 21.96 -46.15 -18.41
N TYR A 596 23.07 -45.84 -19.04
CA TYR A 596 24.32 -46.61 -18.97
C TYR A 596 25.19 -46.13 -17.81
N ALA A 597 26.04 -47.00 -17.27
CA ALA A 597 26.99 -46.62 -16.22
C ALA A 597 28.41 -46.48 -16.78
N LEU A 598 29.00 -45.30 -16.66
CA LEU A 598 30.41 -45.03 -16.94
C LEU A 598 31.23 -45.16 -15.64
N SER A 599 32.35 -45.87 -15.70
CA SER A 599 33.35 -45.92 -14.62
C SER A 599 34.74 -45.74 -15.21
N LEU A 600 35.53 -44.85 -14.63
CA LEU A 600 36.91 -44.60 -15.03
C LEU A 600 37.83 -45.07 -13.90
N ALA A 601 38.95 -45.69 -14.25
CA ALA A 601 39.97 -46.12 -13.30
C ALA A 601 41.37 -45.94 -13.90
N CYS A 602 42.37 -45.70 -13.05
CA CYS A 602 43.77 -45.70 -13.46
C CYS A 602 44.58 -46.42 -12.38
N ASN A 603 45.07 -47.62 -12.71
CA ASN A 603 45.82 -48.48 -11.79
C ASN A 603 47.17 -48.82 -12.43
N GLU A 604 48.26 -48.59 -11.69
CA GLU A 604 49.62 -48.98 -12.10
C GLU A 604 50.02 -48.53 -13.52
N GLY A 605 49.57 -47.34 -13.94
CA GLY A 605 49.87 -46.78 -15.27
C GLY A 605 48.93 -47.23 -16.39
N VAL A 606 47.92 -48.05 -16.09
CA VAL A 606 46.86 -48.45 -17.04
C VAL A 606 45.60 -47.66 -16.75
N PHE A 607 45.11 -46.91 -17.74
CA PHE A 607 43.81 -46.27 -17.71
C PHE A 607 42.75 -47.19 -18.31
N SER A 608 41.63 -47.36 -17.61
CA SER A 608 40.49 -48.18 -18.04
C SER A 608 39.21 -47.35 -18.03
N ALA A 609 38.55 -47.27 -19.18
CA ALA A 609 37.19 -46.74 -19.30
C ALA A 609 36.20 -47.90 -19.45
N ILE A 610 35.25 -48.00 -18.52
CA ILE A 610 34.28 -49.09 -18.42
C ILE A 610 32.87 -48.52 -18.63
N VAL A 611 32.19 -48.95 -19.70
CA VAL A 611 30.79 -48.60 -19.98
C VAL A 611 29.93 -49.85 -19.80
N ARG A 612 28.99 -49.81 -18.86
CA ARG A 612 28.02 -50.89 -18.63
C ARG A 612 26.66 -50.50 -19.22
N LEU A 613 26.23 -51.27 -20.20
CA LEU A 613 24.92 -51.18 -20.84
C LEU A 613 23.97 -52.15 -20.12
N GLN A 614 22.75 -51.70 -19.79
CA GLN A 614 21.75 -52.45 -19.01
C GLN A 614 20.50 -52.75 -19.81
#